data_AF-A0A350UTS2-F1
#
_entry.id   AF-A0A350UTS2-F1
#
_cell.length_a   1.000
_cell.length_b   1.000
_cell.length_c   1.000
_cell.angle_alpha   90.00
_cell.angle_beta   90.00
_cell.angle_gamma   90.00
#
_symmetry.space_group_name_H-M   'P 1'
#
loop_
_entity.id
_entity.type
_entity.pdbx_description
1 polymer ?
#
loop_
_entity_poly.entity_id
_entity_poly.type
_entity_poly.pdbx_seq_one_letter_code
_entity_poly.pdbx_strand_id
1 'polypeptide(L)' 'MALKRVGILTGGGDCSGLNAVIRAVTRSAIIQHNATVIGIEDGFDGLIFNK' A
#
# COMPACT_ATOMS: atom_id res chain seq x y z
N MET A 1 10.32 -14.25 -9.73
CA MET A 1 9.76 -14.59 -8.39
C MET A 1 8.33 -14.09 -8.34
N ALA A 2 7.39 -14.86 -7.78
CA ALA A 2 6.03 -14.38 -7.56
C ALA A 2 6.00 -13.30 -6.48
N LEU A 3 5.13 -12.30 -6.63
CA LEU A 3 4.93 -11.23 -5.66
C LEU A 3 4.38 -11.83 -4.36
N LYS A 4 5.14 -11.80 -3.25
CA LYS A 4 4.73 -12.42 -1.97
C LYS A 4 4.07 -11.44 -1.00
N ARG A 5 4.62 -10.23 -0.90
CA ARG A 5 4.20 -9.16 0.03
C ARG A 5 4.35 -7.78 -0.61
N VAL A 6 3.37 -6.91 -0.39
CA VAL A 6 3.35 -5.52 -0.85
C VAL A 6 3.04 -4.60 0.34
N GLY A 7 3.89 -3.60 0.57
CA GLY A 7 3.60 -2.50 1.50
C GLY A 7 3.09 -1.29 0.74
N ILE A 8 2.08 -0.59 1.27
CA ILE A 8 1.51 0.62 0.67
C ILE A 8 1.52 1.74 1.71
N LEU A 9 2.07 2.89 1.33
CA LEU A 9 2.02 4.15 2.08
C LEU A 9 1.73 5.30 1.12
N THR A 10 1.17 6.39 1.62
CA THR A 10 1.03 7.64 0.86
C THR A 10 2.01 8.67 1.41
N GLY A 11 2.88 9.19 0.54
CA GLY A 11 3.80 10.27 0.88
C GLY A 11 3.30 11.62 0.40
N GLY A 12 3.57 12.68 1.16
CA GLY A 12 3.19 14.04 0.82
C GLY A 12 1.76 14.41 1.25
N GLY A 13 1.17 15.41 0.60
CA GLY A 13 -0.18 15.89 0.90
C GLY A 13 -1.27 14.98 0.34
N ASP A 14 -2.44 15.00 0.98
CA ASP A 14 -3.60 14.24 0.52
C ASP A 14 -4.17 14.81 -0.78
N CYS A 15 -4.72 13.93 -1.61
CA CYS A 15 -5.33 14.27 -2.88
C CYS A 15 -6.50 13.34 -3.16
N SER A 16 -7.57 13.90 -3.73
CA SER A 16 -8.71 13.13 -4.20
C SER A 16 -8.25 12.06 -5.19
N GLY A 17 -8.43 10.79 -4.82
CA GLY A 17 -8.08 9.64 -5.67
C GLY A 17 -7.04 8.70 -5.06
N LEU A 18 -6.31 9.09 -4.02
CA LEU A 18 -5.35 8.20 -3.35
C LEU A 18 -6.01 6.91 -2.86
N ASN A 19 -7.21 7.01 -2.27
CA ASN A 19 -7.98 5.84 -1.85
C ASN A 19 -8.36 4.92 -3.02
N ALA A 20 -8.63 5.47 -4.20
CA ALA A 20 -8.92 4.68 -5.39
C ALA A 20 -7.68 3.93 -5.88
N VAL A 21 -6.51 4.57 -5.85
CA VAL A 21 -5.22 3.96 -6.20
C VAL A 21 -4.85 2.85 -5.22
N ILE A 22 -4.94 3.12 -3.90
CA ILE A 22 -4.69 2.12 -2.85
C ILE A 22 -5.58 0.90 -3.08
N ARG A 23 -6.88 1.11 -3.33
CA ARG A 23 -7.82 0.02 -3.63
C ARG A 23 -7.44 -0.76 -4.88
N ALA A 24 -7.09 -0.08 -5.97
CA ALA A 24 -6.76 -0.74 -7.24
C ALA A 24 -5.50 -1.62 -7.10
N VAL A 25 -4.44 -1.08 -6.49
CA VAL A 25 -3.19 -1.81 -6.24
C VAL A 25 -3.43 -3.00 -5.31
N THR A 26 -4.13 -2.78 -4.19
CA THR A 26 -4.44 -3.83 -3.21
C THR A 26 -5.22 -4.97 -3.85
N ARG A 27 -6.27 -4.65 -4.61
CA ARG A 27 -7.11 -5.65 -5.28
C ARG A 27 -6.32 -6.43 -6.33
N SER A 28 -5.49 -5.76 -7.13
CA SER A 28 -4.66 -6.42 -8.13
C SER A 28 -3.66 -7.38 -7.48
N ALA A 29 -2.94 -6.91 -6.45
CA ALA A 29 -1.97 -7.72 -5.71
C ALA A 29 -2.58 -8.99 -5.11
N ILE A 30 -3.75 -8.88 -4.47
CA ILE A 30 -4.43 -10.02 -3.85
C ILE A 30 -4.99 -10.97 -4.92
N ILE A 31 -5.74 -10.45 -5.89
CA ILE A 31 -6.54 -11.28 -6.80
C ILE A 31 -5.68 -11.88 -7.92
N GLN A 32 -4.76 -11.11 -8.50
CA GLN A 32 -4.00 -11.52 -9.68
C GLN A 32 -2.66 -12.16 -9.32
N HIS A 33 -2.11 -11.80 -8.16
CA HIS A 33 -0.76 -12.21 -7.77
C HIS A 33 -0.72 -13.06 -6.51
N ASN A 34 -1.86 -13.33 -5.87
CA ASN A 34 -1.95 -14.04 -4.59
C ASN A 34 -0.99 -13.47 -3.53
N ALA A 35 -0.77 -12.14 -3.58
CA ALA A 35 0.14 -11.45 -2.69
C ALA A 35 -0.60 -10.95 -1.45
N THR A 36 0.13 -10.89 -0.33
CA THR A 36 -0.38 -10.24 0.88
C THR A 36 -0.05 -8.74 0.84
N VAL A 37 -0.97 -7.90 1.33
CA VAL A 37 -0.84 -6.44 1.27
C VAL A 37 -0.88 -5.88 2.70
N ILE A 38 0.00 -4.93 2.99
CA ILE A 38 0.12 -4.26 4.28
C ILE A 38 0.02 -2.75 4.04
N GLY A 39 -0.92 -2.09 4.71
CA GLY A 39 -0.97 -0.64 4.80
C GLY A 39 0.03 -0.16 5.85
N ILE A 40 0.75 0.91 5.55
CA ILE A 40 1.66 1.58 6.46
C ILE A 40 1.05 2.95 6.73
N GLU A 41 0.74 3.20 8.00
CA GLU A 41 0.14 4.45 8.46
C GLU A 41 1.21 5.55 8.55
N ASP A 42 0.79 6.81 8.67
CA ASP A 42 1.69 7.98 8.79
C ASP A 42 2.77 8.13 7.70
N GLY A 43 2.55 7.57 6.51
CA GLY A 43 3.45 7.70 5.38
C GLY A 43 4.85 7.16 5.67
N PHE A 44 5.88 7.98 5.44
CA PHE A 44 7.27 7.58 5.70
C PHE A 44 7.58 7.46 7.19
N ASP A 45 6.89 8.22 8.04
CA ASP A 45 7.13 8.16 9.49
C ASP A 45 6.70 6.80 10.05
N GLY A 46 5.53 6.28 9.67
CA GLY A 46 5.13 4.95 10.11
C GLY A 46 6.02 3.84 9.54
N LEU A 47 6.58 4.02 8.34
CA LEU A 47 7.56 3.07 7.78
C LEU A 47 8.88 3.07 8.55
N ILE A 48 9.44 4.24 8.88
CA ILE A 48 10.76 4.35 9.51
C ILE A 48 10.68 4.01 11.01
N PHE A 49 9.63 4.47 11.68
CA PHE A 49 9.51 4.39 13.14
C PHE A 49 8.59 3.27 13.63
N ASN A 50 7.97 2.49 12.72
CA ASN A 50 7.00 1.44 13.05
C ASN A 50 5.90 1.94 14.00
N LYS A 51 5.31 3.08 13.62
CA LYS A 51 4.14 3.65 14.30
C LYS A 51 2.87 2.90 13.89
#